data_AF-A0A2S6QBH6-F1
#
_entry.id   AF-A0A2S6QBH6-F1
#
_cell.length_a   1.000
_cell.length_b   1.000
_cell.length_c   1.000
_cell.angle_alpha   90.00
_cell.angle_beta   90.00
_cell.angle_gamma   90.00
#
_symmetry.space_group_name_H-M   'P 1'
#
loop_
_entity.id
_entity.type
_entity.pdbx_description
1 polymer ?
#
loop_
_entity_poly.entity_id
_entity_poly.type
_entity_poly.pdbx_seq_one_letter_code
_entity_poly.pdbx_strand_id
1 'polypeptide(L)'
;MKMANFSQYCFIVGILTLCFAMPFIALFLFILTFIVAIHEYGHLKSARRHGVTVTDYSIGMGKVLYTWVSQNSGTSYHISALPLGGYVRMLHKQGDGTDKRVTRLIQEKQGIHYLQDIHPLKRIEVLGAGVFLNFITAILFFAILIFVRGETVVEPVVDSLKENTAAVTELKIGDRILSVNGKNITNL
;
A
#
# COMPACT_ATOMS: atom_id res chain seq x y z
N MET A 1 -41.65 -27.54 16.56
CA MET A 1 -40.63 -28.03 15.60
C MET A 1 -40.26 -26.95 14.55
N LYS A 2 -39.92 -25.70 14.96
CA LYS A 2 -39.47 -24.61 14.06
C LYS A 2 -38.18 -23.91 14.51
N MET A 3 -37.76 -24.08 15.77
CA MET A 3 -36.59 -23.37 16.32
C MET A 3 -35.24 -24.00 15.94
N ALA A 4 -35.18 -25.32 15.70
CA ALA A 4 -33.94 -26.00 15.29
C ALA A 4 -33.42 -25.50 13.94
N ASN A 5 -34.33 -25.24 12.99
CA ASN A 5 -33.98 -24.75 11.66
C ASN A 5 -33.39 -23.34 11.72
N PHE A 6 -33.92 -22.44 12.56
CA PHE A 6 -33.46 -21.05 12.64
C PHE A 6 -32.01 -20.94 13.16
N SER A 7 -31.66 -21.68 14.22
CA SER A 7 -30.28 -21.73 14.72
C SER A 7 -29.31 -22.29 13.67
N GLN A 8 -29.74 -23.33 12.95
CA GLN A 8 -28.95 -23.94 11.88
C GLN A 8 -28.77 -22.99 10.68
N TYR A 9 -29.80 -22.20 10.32
CA TYR A 9 -29.69 -21.16 9.30
C TYR A 9 -28.74 -20.03 9.73
N CYS A 10 -28.83 -19.53 10.96
CA CYS A 10 -27.88 -18.52 11.47
C CYS A 10 -26.43 -19.03 11.43
N PHE A 11 -26.22 -20.31 11.76
CA PHE A 11 -24.89 -20.93 11.71
C PHE A 11 -24.35 -21.07 10.29
N ILE A 12 -25.17 -21.57 9.35
CA ILE A 12 -24.79 -21.73 7.94
C ILE A 12 -24.54 -20.36 7.29
N VAL A 13 -25.44 -19.39 7.52
CA VAL A 13 -25.27 -18.02 7.02
C VAL A 13 -23.99 -17.42 7.59
N GLY A 14 -23.70 -17.59 8.89
CA GLY A 14 -22.47 -17.13 9.53
C GLY A 14 -21.19 -17.73 8.95
N ILE A 15 -21.18 -19.03 8.64
CA ILE A 15 -20.04 -19.68 7.97
C ILE A 15 -19.88 -19.15 6.54
N LEU A 16 -20.97 -18.98 5.79
CA LEU A 16 -20.93 -18.42 4.44
C LEU A 16 -20.39 -16.98 4.43
N THR A 17 -20.82 -16.12 5.36
CA THR A 17 -20.26 -14.77 5.47
C THR A 17 -18.78 -14.77 5.84
N LEU A 18 -18.35 -15.65 6.75
CA LEU A 18 -16.92 -15.78 7.09
C LEU A 18 -16.09 -16.25 5.90
N CYS A 19 -16.53 -17.28 5.18
CA CYS A 19 -15.86 -17.75 3.96
C CYS A 19 -15.78 -16.67 2.88
N PHE A 20 -16.83 -15.85 2.74
CA PHE A 20 -16.82 -14.73 1.80
C PHE A 20 -15.90 -13.58 2.25
N ALA A 21 -15.81 -13.32 3.56
CA ALA A 21 -14.99 -12.23 4.11
C ALA A 21 -13.48 -12.55 4.18
N MET A 22 -13.11 -13.81 4.43
CA MET A 22 -11.72 -14.25 4.54
C MET A 22 -10.79 -13.81 3.39
N PRO A 23 -11.16 -13.92 2.10
CA PRO A 23 -10.29 -13.43 1.02
C PRO A 23 -10.07 -11.92 1.07
N PHE A 24 -11.08 -11.13 1.46
CA PHE A 24 -10.92 -9.68 1.62
C PHE A 24 -9.99 -9.33 2.78
N ILE A 25 -10.08 -10.07 3.90
CA ILE A 25 -9.17 -9.89 5.04
C ILE A 25 -7.75 -10.24 4.63
N ALA A 26 -7.54 -11.38 3.95
CA ALA A 26 -6.23 -11.79 3.46
C ALA A 26 -5.64 -10.76 2.49
N LEU A 27 -6.45 -10.28 1.53
CA LEU A 27 -6.05 -9.23 0.59
C LEU A 27 -5.72 -7.91 1.29
N PHE A 28 -6.54 -7.50 2.26
CA PHE A 28 -6.31 -6.30 3.07
C PHE A 28 -4.97 -6.38 3.80
N LEU A 29 -4.70 -7.50 4.50
CA LEU A 29 -3.45 -7.70 5.21
C LEU A 29 -2.26 -7.70 4.26
N PHE A 30 -2.38 -8.35 3.10
CA PHE A 30 -1.34 -8.35 2.07
C PHE A 30 -1.02 -6.94 1.57
N ILE A 31 -2.04 -6.17 1.18
CA ILE A 31 -1.87 -4.80 0.70
C ILE A 31 -1.28 -3.90 1.81
N LEU A 32 -1.78 -4.04 3.04
CA LEU A 32 -1.29 -3.26 4.17
C LEU A 32 0.19 -3.54 4.43
N THR A 33 0.60 -4.81 4.46
CA THR A 33 2.02 -5.18 4.61
C THR A 33 2.87 -4.64 3.48
N PHE A 34 2.37 -4.71 2.24
CA PHE A 34 3.09 -4.20 1.08
C PHE A 34 3.31 -2.68 1.15
N ILE A 35 2.27 -1.91 1.46
CA ILE A 35 2.35 -0.44 1.59
C ILE A 35 3.29 -0.06 2.74
N VAL A 36 3.17 -0.72 3.89
CA VAL A 36 4.06 -0.43 5.03
C VAL A 36 5.51 -0.82 4.72
N ALA A 37 5.75 -1.96 4.06
CA ALA A 37 7.11 -2.35 3.67
C ALA A 37 7.79 -1.28 2.79
N ILE A 38 7.05 -0.71 1.83
CA ILE A 38 7.55 0.39 0.99
C ILE A 38 7.74 1.68 1.81
N HIS A 39 6.81 2.00 2.72
CA HIS A 39 6.94 3.13 3.65
C HIS A 39 8.25 3.05 4.45
N GLU A 40 8.47 1.93 5.13
CA GLU A 40 9.68 1.68 5.92
C GLU A 40 10.93 1.70 5.02
N TYR A 41 10.82 1.20 3.79
CA TYR A 41 11.93 1.22 2.85
C TYR A 41 12.34 2.67 2.49
N GLY A 42 11.39 3.61 2.49
CA GLY A 42 11.65 5.03 2.30
C GLY A 42 12.54 5.62 3.39
N HIS A 43 12.20 5.35 4.65
CA HIS A 43 13.04 5.75 5.79
C HIS A 43 14.43 5.12 5.70
N LEU A 44 14.52 3.81 5.46
CA LEU A 44 15.79 3.09 5.33
C LEU A 44 16.68 3.70 4.23
N LYS A 45 16.12 3.91 3.04
CA LYS A 45 16.85 4.42 1.89
C LYS A 45 17.32 5.85 2.11
N SER A 46 16.45 6.72 2.65
CA SER A 46 16.80 8.10 2.94
C SER A 46 17.84 8.22 4.05
N ALA A 47 17.70 7.43 5.13
CA ALA A 47 18.67 7.38 6.22
C ALA A 47 20.07 6.99 5.72
N ARG A 48 20.17 5.91 4.94
CA ARG A 48 21.43 5.45 4.34
C ARG A 48 22.04 6.47 3.39
N ARG A 49 21.22 7.16 2.59
CA ARG A 49 21.71 8.21 1.67
C ARG A 49 22.38 9.37 2.42
N HIS A 50 21.94 9.64 3.65
CA HIS A 50 22.53 10.68 4.51
C HIS A 50 23.57 10.13 5.50
N GLY A 51 23.99 8.87 5.35
CA GLY A 51 25.01 8.24 6.18
C GLY A 51 24.53 7.76 7.55
N VAL A 52 23.25 7.94 7.89
CA VAL A 52 22.70 7.54 9.19
C VAL A 52 22.72 6.02 9.31
N THR A 53 23.24 5.53 10.44
CA THR A 53 23.32 4.11 10.72
C THR A 53 21.94 3.55 11.06
N VAL A 54 21.56 2.48 10.36
CA VAL A 54 20.29 1.76 10.55
C VAL A 54 20.59 0.35 11.01
N THR A 55 20.11 -0.01 12.21
CA THR A 55 20.37 -1.32 12.82
C THR A 55 19.36 -2.35 12.40
N ASP A 56 18.07 -1.98 12.31
CA ASP A 56 16.98 -2.92 12.06
C ASP A 56 16.00 -2.36 11.02
N TYR A 57 15.55 -3.23 10.12
CA TYR A 57 14.44 -3.00 9.20
C TYR A 57 13.51 -4.20 9.31
N SER A 58 12.26 -3.99 9.72
CA SER A 58 11.28 -5.07 9.89
C SER A 58 10.08 -4.88 9.00
N ILE A 59 9.73 -5.92 8.26
CA ILE A 59 8.44 -6.07 7.61
C ILE A 59 7.53 -6.83 8.57
N GLY A 60 6.44 -6.20 8.99
CA GLY A 60 5.58 -6.71 10.06
C GLY A 60 6.11 -6.39 11.46
N MET A 61 5.35 -6.82 12.46
CA MET A 61 5.61 -6.64 13.89
C MET A 61 5.52 -7.96 14.67
N GLY A 62 5.94 -7.93 15.94
CA GLY A 62 5.80 -9.05 16.86
C GLY A 62 6.92 -10.08 16.74
N LYS A 63 6.55 -11.37 16.81
CA LYS A 63 7.53 -12.48 16.77
C LYS A 63 8.23 -12.50 15.41
N VAL A 64 9.55 -12.37 15.43
CA VAL A 64 10.38 -12.46 14.22
C VAL A 64 10.40 -13.92 13.75
N LEU A 65 10.00 -14.14 12.50
CA LEU A 65 10.01 -15.45 11.84
C LEU A 65 11.36 -15.71 11.16
N TYR A 66 11.91 -14.68 10.54
CA TYR A 66 13.15 -14.77 9.78
C TYR A 66 13.97 -13.50 9.96
N THR A 67 15.29 -13.66 10.07
CA THR A 67 16.24 -12.54 10.15
C THR A 67 17.42 -12.81 9.24
N TRP A 68 17.83 -11.78 8.50
CA TRP A 68 19.10 -11.80 7.78
C TRP A 68 19.88 -10.52 8.03
N VAL A 69 21.20 -10.61 8.19
CA VAL A 69 22.05 -9.45 8.45
C VAL A 69 22.85 -9.15 7.19
N SER A 70 22.75 -7.93 6.68
CA SER A 70 23.55 -7.51 5.54
C SER A 70 24.99 -7.28 5.97
N GLN A 71 25.95 -7.96 5.33
CA GLN A 71 27.38 -7.80 5.62
C GLN A 71 27.89 -6.39 5.27
N ASN A 72 27.36 -5.79 4.20
CA ASN A 72 27.77 -4.46 3.76
C ASN A 72 27.28 -3.39 4.74
N SER A 73 25.97 -3.34 5.02
CA SER A 73 25.41 -2.28 5.85
C SER A 73 25.47 -2.57 7.35
N GLY A 74 25.52 -3.84 7.76
CA GLY A 74 25.35 -4.26 9.17
C GLY A 74 23.89 -4.20 9.65
N THR A 75 22.93 -3.95 8.75
CA THR A 75 21.50 -3.86 9.08
C THR A 75 20.91 -5.26 9.19
N SER A 76 20.21 -5.51 10.28
CA SER A 76 19.36 -6.70 10.46
C SER A 76 18.03 -6.45 9.79
N TYR A 77 17.65 -7.34 8.89
CA TYR A 77 16.36 -7.31 8.24
C TYR A 77 15.50 -8.42 8.80
N HIS A 78 14.26 -8.10 9.15
CA HIS A 78 13.34 -8.99 9.83
C HIS A 78 12.06 -9.18 9.02
N ILE A 79 11.58 -10.42 8.99
CA ILE A 79 10.22 -10.76 8.58
C ILE A 79 9.52 -11.23 9.84
N SER A 80 8.50 -10.50 10.26
CA SER A 80 7.76 -10.77 11.50
C SER A 80 6.38 -11.38 11.22
N ALA A 81 5.86 -12.12 12.20
CA ALA A 81 4.64 -12.90 12.04
C ALA A 81 3.38 -12.05 11.83
N LEU A 82 3.33 -10.85 12.42
CA LEU A 82 2.16 -9.99 12.32
C LEU A 82 2.30 -9.02 11.13
N PRO A 83 1.48 -9.13 10.08
CA PRO A 83 1.52 -8.25 8.91
C PRO A 83 1.06 -6.81 9.18
N LEU A 84 0.69 -6.50 10.42
CA LEU A 84 0.24 -5.18 10.86
C LEU A 84 1.46 -4.32 11.21
N GLY A 85 1.97 -3.60 10.22
CA GLY A 85 3.02 -2.60 10.41
C GLY A 85 4.42 -3.03 9.99
N GLY A 86 5.41 -2.36 10.55
CA GLY A 86 6.82 -2.47 10.25
C GLY A 86 7.59 -1.40 11.03
N TYR A 87 8.92 -1.46 11.02
CA TYR A 87 9.71 -0.40 11.62
C TYR A 87 11.13 -0.34 11.04
N VAL A 88 11.70 0.87 11.05
CA VAL A 88 13.12 1.11 10.84
C VAL A 88 13.76 1.68 12.10
N ARG A 89 14.72 0.95 12.68
CA ARG A 89 15.50 1.44 13.82
C ARG A 89 16.76 2.17 13.34
N MET A 90 16.73 3.48 13.46
CA MET A 90 17.87 4.38 13.26
C MET A 90 18.55 4.67 14.60
N LEU A 91 19.86 4.94 14.58
CA LEU A 91 20.57 5.32 15.80
C LEU A 91 20.25 6.75 16.23
N HIS A 92 19.95 6.92 17.52
CA HIS A 92 19.64 8.16 18.21
C HIS A 92 20.58 8.37 19.41
N LYS A 93 21.19 9.55 19.50
CA LYS A 93 22.19 9.88 20.55
C LYS A 93 21.70 9.67 21.99
N GLN A 94 20.41 9.83 22.25
CA GLN A 94 19.85 9.75 23.60
C GLN A 94 19.14 8.41 23.92
N GLY A 95 19.00 7.51 22.94
CA GLY A 95 18.20 6.28 23.10
C GLY A 95 19.00 4.98 23.12
N ASP A 96 20.16 4.97 22.46
CA ASP A 96 20.81 3.71 22.08
C ASP A 96 22.11 3.40 22.86
N GLY A 97 22.46 4.23 23.86
CA GLY A 97 23.71 4.09 24.62
C GLY A 97 23.82 2.82 25.48
N THR A 98 22.71 2.11 25.69
CA THR A 98 22.64 0.87 26.50
C THR A 98 22.40 -0.39 25.66
N ASP A 99 22.19 -0.25 24.35
CA ASP A 99 21.93 -1.39 23.48
C ASP A 99 23.25 -2.11 23.12
N LYS A 100 23.39 -3.35 23.59
CA LYS A 100 24.57 -4.19 23.36
C LYS A 100 24.88 -4.40 21.87
N ARG A 101 23.89 -4.39 20.98
CA ARG A 101 24.13 -4.46 19.53
C ARG A 101 24.77 -3.18 19.02
N VAL A 102 24.28 -2.05 19.49
CA VAL A 102 24.83 -0.73 19.13
C VAL A 102 26.25 -0.60 19.66
N THR A 103 26.51 -1.02 20.89
CA THR A 103 27.88 -1.08 21.44
C THR A 103 28.81 -1.95 20.60
N ARG A 104 28.35 -3.14 20.17
CA ARG A 104 29.15 -4.01 19.29
C ARG A 104 29.41 -3.37 17.92
N LEU A 105 28.40 -2.73 17.33
CA LEU A 105 28.55 -1.99 16.08
C LEU A 105 29.52 -0.81 16.21
N ILE A 106 29.49 -0.05 17.31
CA ILE A 106 30.47 1.03 17.59
C ILE A 106 31.89 0.47 17.65
N GLN A 107 32.05 -0.73 18.21
CA GLN A 107 33.34 -1.36 18.42
C GLN A 107 33.89 -2.02 17.15
N GLU A 108 33.03 -2.62 16.31
CA GLU A 108 33.40 -3.27 15.04
C GLU A 108 33.49 -2.30 13.86
N LYS A 109 32.64 -1.25 13.81
CA LYS A 109 32.61 -0.26 12.73
C LYS A 109 33.00 1.12 13.27
N GLN A 110 34.21 1.58 12.93
CA GLN A 110 34.57 2.99 13.06
C GLN A 110 33.67 3.81 12.11
N GLY A 111 32.85 4.73 12.65
CA GLY A 111 32.00 5.62 11.85
C GLY A 111 30.49 5.42 11.99
N ILE A 112 29.98 5.31 13.22
CA ILE A 112 28.54 5.40 13.46
C ILE A 112 28.08 6.84 13.35
N HIS A 113 26.97 7.03 12.64
CA HIS A 113 26.32 8.31 12.49
C HIS A 113 24.89 8.23 13.00
N TYR A 114 24.59 9.09 13.96
CA TYR A 114 23.28 9.23 14.55
C TYR A 114 22.39 10.09 13.65
N LEU A 115 21.08 9.90 13.77
CA LEU A 115 20.11 10.77 13.10
C LEU A 115 20.27 12.24 13.53
N GLN A 116 20.81 12.48 14.73
CA GLN A 116 21.09 13.83 15.22
C GLN A 116 22.33 14.49 14.58
N ASP A 117 23.21 13.74 13.92
CA ASP A 117 24.42 14.28 13.30
C ASP A 117 24.16 14.97 11.97
N ILE A 118 23.06 14.62 11.29
CA ILE A 118 22.71 15.22 10.01
C ILE A 118 21.95 16.55 10.18
N HIS A 119 22.12 17.44 9.20
CA HIS A 119 21.46 18.75 9.14
C HIS A 119 19.93 18.60 9.34
N PRO A 120 19.27 19.50 10.10
CA PRO A 120 17.85 19.37 10.44
C PRO A 120 16.93 19.15 9.23
N LEU A 121 17.18 19.82 8.11
CA LEU A 121 16.39 19.61 6.88
C LEU A 121 16.51 18.20 6.31
N LYS A 122 17.72 17.61 6.35
CA LYS A 122 17.93 16.22 5.94
C LYS A 122 17.26 15.24 6.90
N ARG A 123 17.21 15.58 8.18
CA ARG A 123 16.47 14.80 9.19
C ARG A 123 14.97 14.79 8.90
N ILE A 124 14.40 15.95 8.58
CA ILE A 124 12.99 16.04 8.14
C ILE A 124 12.78 15.18 6.90
N GLU A 125 13.69 15.19 5.94
CA GLU A 125 13.61 14.33 4.76
C GLU A 125 13.62 12.85 5.13
N VAL A 126 14.50 12.40 6.02
CA VAL A 126 14.55 11.01 6.49
C VAL A 126 13.25 10.60 7.16
N LEU A 127 12.70 11.47 8.02
CA LEU A 127 11.43 11.24 8.72
C LEU A 127 10.20 11.35 7.80
N GLY A 128 10.29 12.08 6.69
CA GLY A 128 9.21 12.21 5.70
C GLY A 128 9.29 11.21 4.55
N ALA A 129 10.43 10.54 4.36
CA ALA A 129 10.69 9.71 3.19
C ALA A 129 9.71 8.54 3.03
N GLY A 130 9.25 7.94 4.13
CA GLY A 130 8.26 6.86 4.07
C GLY A 130 6.91 7.35 3.54
N VAL A 131 6.44 8.50 4.04
CA VAL A 131 5.20 9.13 3.55
C VAL A 131 5.32 9.46 2.07
N PHE A 132 6.45 10.08 1.67
CA PHE A 132 6.72 10.41 0.28
C PHE A 132 6.71 9.18 -0.64
N LEU A 133 7.32 8.06 -0.24
CA LEU A 133 7.26 6.83 -1.03
C LEU A 133 5.85 6.24 -1.12
N ASN A 134 5.02 6.38 -0.08
CA ASN A 134 3.62 5.95 -0.18
C ASN A 134 2.84 6.76 -1.21
N PHE A 135 3.06 8.08 -1.29
CA PHE A 135 2.47 8.91 -2.34
C PHE A 135 2.90 8.45 -3.73
N ILE A 136 4.20 8.19 -3.95
CA ILE A 136 4.69 7.64 -5.21
C ILE A 136 4.04 6.29 -5.51
N THR A 137 3.95 5.40 -4.51
CA THR A 137 3.34 4.08 -4.65
C THR A 137 1.88 4.19 -5.06
N ALA A 138 1.12 5.11 -4.48
CA ALA A 138 -0.27 5.36 -4.85
C ALA A 138 -0.38 5.86 -6.30
N ILE A 139 0.44 6.85 -6.68
CA ILE A 139 0.47 7.37 -8.06
C ILE A 139 0.77 6.25 -9.06
N LEU A 140 1.80 5.45 -8.80
CA LEU A 140 2.18 4.34 -9.68
C LEU A 140 1.09 3.28 -9.74
N PHE A 141 0.48 2.95 -8.61
CA PHE A 141 -0.61 1.98 -8.55
C PHE A 141 -1.82 2.44 -9.37
N PHE A 142 -2.28 3.68 -9.20
CA PHE A 142 -3.38 4.22 -9.99
C PHE A 142 -3.03 4.35 -11.47
N ALA A 143 -1.81 4.79 -11.80
CA ALA A 143 -1.34 4.85 -13.18
C ALA A 143 -1.35 3.47 -13.84
N ILE A 144 -0.86 2.43 -13.17
CA ILE A 144 -0.92 1.04 -13.65
C ILE A 144 -2.37 0.57 -13.78
N LEU A 145 -3.23 0.87 -12.81
CA LEU A 145 -4.65 0.48 -12.87
C LEU A 145 -5.35 1.09 -14.08
N ILE A 146 -5.16 2.38 -14.33
CA ILE A 146 -5.72 3.08 -15.48
C ILE A 146 -5.15 2.51 -16.78
N PHE A 147 -3.83 2.26 -16.82
CA PHE A 147 -3.17 1.67 -17.98
C PHE A 147 -3.68 0.26 -18.31
N VAL A 148 -3.90 -0.58 -17.30
CA VAL A 148 -4.33 -1.98 -17.47
C VAL A 148 -5.83 -2.08 -17.74
N ARG A 149 -6.67 -1.30 -17.04
CA ARG A 149 -8.13 -1.36 -17.23
C ARG A 149 -8.61 -0.54 -18.42
N GLY A 150 -7.81 0.42 -18.88
CA GLY A 150 -8.24 1.42 -19.84
C GLY A 150 -9.33 2.33 -19.26
N GLU A 151 -9.50 3.51 -19.82
CA GLU A 151 -10.78 4.19 -19.67
C GLU A 151 -11.78 3.49 -20.59
N THR A 152 -12.85 2.93 -20.02
CA THR A 152 -14.03 2.59 -20.82
C THR A 152 -14.68 3.90 -21.22
N VAL A 153 -14.21 4.50 -22.32
CA VAL A 153 -14.92 5.59 -22.96
C VAL A 153 -16.21 4.97 -23.49
N VAL A 154 -17.31 5.24 -22.79
CA VAL A 154 -18.63 4.88 -23.28
C VAL A 154 -18.92 5.84 -24.42
N GLU A 155 -18.74 5.34 -25.64
CA GLU A 155 -19.03 6.13 -26.82
C GLU A 155 -20.53 6.47 -26.83
N PRO A 156 -20.92 7.71 -27.16
CA PRO A 156 -22.31 8.13 -27.18
C PRO A 156 -23.01 7.56 -28.43
N VAL A 157 -23.22 6.25 -28.43
CA VAL A 157 -23.80 5.50 -29.54
C VAL A 157 -25.17 4.97 -29.12
N VAL A 158 -26.13 5.02 -30.05
CA VAL A 158 -27.46 4.47 -29.84
C VAL A 158 -27.38 2.95 -29.79
N ASP A 159 -27.44 2.37 -28.59
CA ASP A 159 -27.38 0.92 -28.36
C ASP A 159 -28.74 0.24 -28.59
N SER A 160 -29.83 0.86 -28.15
CA SER A 160 -31.18 0.36 -28.36
C SER A 160 -32.20 1.50 -28.51
N LEU A 161 -33.28 1.21 -29.23
CA LEU A 161 -34.41 2.12 -29.42
C LEU A 161 -35.68 1.46 -28.91
N LYS A 162 -36.47 2.21 -28.15
CA LYS A 162 -37.78 1.75 -27.69
C LYS A 162 -38.79 1.89 -28.83
N GLU A 163 -39.48 0.80 -29.13
CA GLU A 163 -40.56 0.79 -30.11
C GLU A 163 -41.66 1.81 -29.77
N ASN A 164 -42.32 2.36 -30.79
CA ASN A 164 -43.36 3.38 -30.68
C ASN A 164 -42.90 4.74 -30.10
N THR A 165 -41.65 5.13 -30.35
CA THR A 165 -41.15 6.48 -30.06
C THR A 165 -40.77 7.22 -31.33
N ALA A 166 -40.86 8.55 -31.32
CA ALA A 166 -40.41 9.40 -32.44
C ALA A 166 -38.90 9.22 -32.74
N ALA A 167 -38.13 8.72 -31.77
CA ALA A 167 -36.71 8.42 -31.96
C ALA A 167 -36.47 7.35 -33.04
N VAL A 168 -37.41 6.42 -33.28
CA VAL A 168 -37.25 5.34 -34.27
C VAL A 168 -37.27 5.85 -35.72
N THR A 169 -37.88 7.01 -35.97
CA THR A 169 -37.94 7.60 -37.32
C THR A 169 -36.71 8.42 -37.67
N GLU A 170 -35.95 8.89 -36.68
CA GLU A 170 -34.83 9.82 -36.86
C GLU A 170 -33.48 9.23 -36.48
N LEU A 171 -33.44 8.28 -35.54
CA LEU A 171 -32.23 7.64 -35.05
C LEU A 171 -32.22 6.16 -35.43
N LYS A 172 -31.02 5.64 -35.63
CA LYS A 172 -30.74 4.22 -35.87
C LYS A 172 -29.78 3.68 -34.83
N ILE A 173 -29.90 2.38 -34.54
CA ILE A 173 -28.91 1.66 -33.72
C ILE A 173 -27.54 1.81 -34.41
N GLY A 174 -26.54 2.25 -33.64
CA GLY A 174 -25.20 2.55 -34.13
C GLY A 174 -24.94 4.03 -34.46
N ASP A 175 -25.95 4.90 -34.44
CA ASP A 175 -25.74 6.34 -34.64
C ASP A 175 -24.92 6.93 -33.48
N ARG A 176 -23.93 7.78 -33.80
CA ARG A 176 -23.11 8.50 -32.81
C ARG A 176 -23.68 9.89 -32.55
N ILE A 177 -24.01 10.16 -31.29
CA ILE A 177 -24.51 11.46 -30.84
C ILE A 177 -23.33 12.41 -30.65
N LEU A 178 -23.23 13.42 -31.51
CA LEU A 178 -22.15 14.42 -31.46
C LEU A 178 -22.47 15.59 -30.51
N SER A 179 -23.75 15.91 -30.34
CA SER A 179 -24.19 17.02 -29.48
C SER A 179 -25.65 16.87 -29.02
N VAL A 180 -25.97 17.40 -27.83
CA VAL A 180 -27.34 17.53 -27.32
C VAL A 180 -27.56 18.96 -26.86
N ASN A 181 -28.65 19.61 -27.30
CA ASN A 181 -28.99 21.00 -26.98
C ASN A 181 -27.84 22.00 -27.25
N GLY A 182 -27.09 21.79 -28.33
CA GLY A 182 -25.96 22.65 -28.71
C GLY A 182 -24.67 22.42 -27.93
N LYS A 183 -24.63 21.45 -27.00
CA LYS A 183 -23.42 21.07 -26.28
C LYS A 183 -22.83 19.79 -26.86
N ASN A 184 -21.56 19.84 -27.24
CA ASN A 184 -20.84 18.67 -27.76
C ASN A 184 -20.72 17.57 -26.71
N ILE A 185 -20.92 16.32 -27.14
CA ILE A 185 -20.76 15.11 -26.35
C ILE A 185 -19.63 14.30 -26.97
N THR A 186 -18.52 14.18 -26.26
CA THR A 186 -17.36 13.36 -26.65
C THR A 186 -17.36 11.98 -26.01
N ASN A 187 -18.13 11.82 -24.92
CA ASN A 187 -18.25 10.63 -24.09
C ASN A 187 -19.52 10.74 -23.24
N LEU A 188 -20.10 9.60 -22.87
CA LEU A 188 -21.20 9.53 -21.88
C LEU A 188 -20.68 9.60 -20.44
#